data_AF-A0A8S3HYJ0-F1
#
_entry.id   AF-A0A8S3HYJ0-F1
#
_cell.length_a   1.000
_cell.length_b   1.000
_cell.length_c   1.000
_cell.angle_alpha   90.00
_cell.angle_beta   90.00
_cell.angle_gamma   90.00
#
_symmetry.space_group_name_H-M   'P 1'
#
loop_
_entity.id
_entity.type
_entity.pdbx_description
1 polymer ?
#
loop_
_entity_poly.entity_id
_entity_poly.type
_entity_poly.pdbx_seq_one_letter_code
_entity_poly.pdbx_strand_id
1 'polypeptide(L)'
;MLPPKRLESLLSQAIQLQQEKCTYHVKPGKLSIEDVSLLQDHACSKQALPCVTVQTLTNHTDEVWFCKFSPDGTKLATGSKD
;
A
#
# COMPACT_ATOMS: atom_id res chain seq x y z
N MET A 1 -3.96 -10.21 -35.91
CA MET A 1 -3.16 -11.32 -35.33
C MET A 1 -3.07 -11.10 -33.83
N LEU A 2 -3.17 -12.16 -33.02
CA LEU A 2 -3.10 -12.05 -31.56
C LEU A 2 -1.65 -11.70 -31.16
N PRO A 3 -1.41 -10.69 -30.32
CA PRO A 3 -0.08 -10.41 -29.81
C PRO A 3 0.47 -11.62 -29.04
N PRO A 4 1.78 -11.86 -29.07
CA PRO A 4 2.39 -13.00 -28.38
C PRO A 4 2.10 -12.91 -26.88
N LYS A 5 1.98 -14.08 -26.23
CA LYS A 5 1.80 -14.19 -24.76
C LYS A 5 0.56 -13.44 -24.23
N ARG A 6 -0.52 -13.40 -25.00
CA ARG A 6 -1.74 -12.67 -24.62
C ARG A 6 -2.35 -13.15 -23.30
N LEU A 7 -2.33 -14.46 -23.03
CA LEU A 7 -2.83 -15.02 -21.76
C LEU A 7 -2.06 -14.47 -20.56
N GLU A 8 -0.72 -14.47 -20.64
CA GLU A 8 0.17 -13.94 -19.60
C GLU A 8 -0.13 -12.45 -19.34
N SER A 9 -0.27 -11.66 -20.40
CA SER A 9 -0.64 -10.24 -20.29
C SER A 9 -1.99 -10.02 -19.62
N LEU A 10 -3.01 -10.82 -19.95
CA LEU A 10 -4.33 -10.74 -19.32
C LEU A 10 -4.26 -11.12 -17.84
N LEU A 11 -3.46 -12.11 -17.51
CA LEU A 11 -3.29 -12.60 -16.15
C LEU A 11 -2.55 -11.57 -15.28
N SER A 12 -1.49 -10.94 -15.80
CA SER A 12 -0.84 -9.81 -15.13
C SER A 12 -1.79 -8.63 -14.89
N GLN A 13 -2.67 -8.33 -15.87
CA GLN A 13 -3.69 -7.29 -15.73
C GLN A 13 -4.71 -7.63 -14.63
N ALA A 14 -5.18 -8.89 -14.58
CA ALA A 14 -6.10 -9.35 -13.55
C ALA A 14 -5.49 -9.22 -12.15
N ILE A 15 -4.24 -9.65 -11.98
CA ILE A 15 -3.50 -9.55 -10.71
C ILE A 15 -3.37 -8.10 -10.27
N GLN A 16 -2.99 -7.19 -11.19
CA GLN A 16 -2.87 -5.76 -10.87
C GLN A 16 -4.22 -5.18 -10.42
N LEU A 17 -5.31 -5.51 -11.11
CA LEU A 17 -6.66 -5.06 -10.74
C LEU A 17 -7.09 -5.59 -9.37
N GLN A 18 -6.74 -6.82 -9.02
CA GLN A 18 -7.05 -7.38 -7.71
C GLN A 18 -6.26 -6.71 -6.58
N GLN A 19 -5.00 -6.33 -6.81
CA GLN A 19 -4.20 -5.55 -5.86
C GLN A 19 -4.81 -4.17 -5.62
N GLU A 20 -5.13 -3.45 -6.71
CA GLU A 20 -5.71 -2.11 -6.63
C GLU A 20 -7.07 -2.10 -5.89
N LYS A 21 -7.82 -3.19 -6.00
CA LYS A 21 -9.11 -3.36 -5.30
C LYS A 21 -8.99 -3.95 -3.90
N CYS A 22 -7.79 -4.32 -3.47
CA CYS A 22 -7.60 -4.96 -2.17
C CYS A 22 -7.58 -3.92 -1.05
N THR A 23 -8.52 -4.04 -0.10
CA THR A 23 -8.71 -3.08 1.00
C THR A 23 -7.53 -2.98 1.98
N TYR A 24 -6.72 -4.03 2.07
CA TYR A 24 -5.64 -4.15 3.07
C TYR A 24 -4.25 -4.33 2.42
N HIS A 25 -4.09 -3.89 1.17
CA HIS A 25 -2.80 -4.03 0.49
C HIS A 25 -1.81 -2.97 0.99
N VAL A 26 -0.83 -3.39 1.79
CA VAL A 26 0.18 -2.51 2.38
C VAL A 26 1.57 -2.71 1.77
N LYS A 27 1.79 -3.82 1.04
CA LYS A 27 3.11 -4.14 0.49
C LYS A 27 3.45 -3.22 -0.70
N PRO A 28 4.60 -2.51 -0.67
CA PRO A 28 5.07 -1.79 -1.83
C PRO A 28 5.61 -2.79 -2.88
N GLY A 29 4.99 -2.83 -4.04
CA GLY A 29 5.44 -3.65 -5.18
C GLY A 29 4.30 -4.38 -5.89
N LYS A 30 4.43 -4.57 -7.20
CA LYS A 30 3.48 -5.38 -7.98
C LYS A 30 3.74 -6.85 -7.69
N LEU A 31 2.73 -7.61 -7.27
CA LEU A 31 2.85 -9.08 -7.22
C LEU A 31 3.01 -9.63 -8.63
N SER A 32 3.89 -10.62 -8.76
CA SER A 32 4.07 -11.38 -9.99
C SER A 32 3.09 -12.55 -10.05
N ILE A 33 2.99 -13.21 -11.20
CA ILE A 33 2.15 -14.41 -11.39
C ILE A 33 2.54 -15.54 -10.43
N GLU A 34 3.79 -15.56 -10.00
CA GLU A 34 4.39 -16.59 -9.15
C GLU A 34 3.95 -16.46 -7.68
N ASP A 35 3.56 -15.25 -7.27
CA ASP A 35 3.23 -14.92 -5.88
C ASP A 35 1.74 -15.05 -5.55
N VAL A 36 0.91 -15.40 -6.55
CA VAL A 36 -0.56 -15.36 -6.44
C VAL A 36 -1.19 -16.69 -6.85
N SER A 37 -2.27 -17.03 -6.16
CA SER A 37 -3.12 -18.15 -6.53
C SER A 37 -3.97 -17.78 -7.74
N LEU A 38 -3.99 -18.62 -8.76
CA LEU A 38 -4.95 -18.48 -9.88
C LEU A 38 -6.34 -19.02 -9.54
N LEU A 39 -6.44 -19.80 -8.46
CA LEU A 39 -7.66 -20.47 -8.04
C LEU A 39 -8.50 -19.60 -7.09
N GLN A 40 -7.89 -18.59 -6.47
CA GLN A 40 -8.54 -17.68 -5.53
C GLN A 40 -8.05 -16.27 -5.75
N ASP A 41 -8.96 -15.31 -5.63
CA ASP A 41 -8.63 -13.90 -5.75
C ASP A 41 -7.70 -13.44 -4.62
N HIS A 42 -6.84 -12.48 -4.95
CA HIS A 42 -5.92 -11.88 -3.99
C HIS A 42 -6.65 -11.21 -2.83
N ALA A 43 -6.33 -11.62 -1.61
CA ALA A 43 -6.82 -11.03 -0.38
C ALA A 43 -5.69 -10.86 0.63
N CYS A 44 -5.41 -9.63 1.04
CA CYS A 44 -4.50 -9.34 2.15
C CYS A 44 -5.24 -9.42 3.49
N SER A 45 -4.57 -9.94 4.52
CA SER A 45 -5.14 -9.96 5.86
C SER A 45 -5.03 -8.59 6.53
N LYS A 46 -6.00 -8.25 7.37
CA LYS A 46 -6.00 -7.03 8.19
C LYS A 46 -4.84 -7.00 9.21
N GLN A 47 -4.28 -8.17 9.54
CA GLN A 47 -3.18 -8.31 10.50
C GLN A 47 -1.86 -7.70 10.00
N ALA A 48 -1.73 -7.48 8.69
CA ALA A 48 -0.56 -6.84 8.10
C ALA A 48 -0.51 -5.31 8.31
N LEU A 49 -1.59 -4.71 8.82
CA LEU A 49 -1.59 -3.29 9.19
C LEU A 49 -0.69 -3.08 10.42
N PRO A 50 0.16 -2.04 10.43
CA PRO A 50 0.99 -1.74 11.59
C PRO A 50 0.12 -1.48 12.82
N CYS A 51 0.27 -2.32 13.85
CA CYS A 51 -0.44 -2.21 15.12
C CYS A 51 0.47 -1.76 16.27
N VAL A 52 1.74 -1.51 15.97
CA VAL A 52 2.77 -1.08 16.92
C VAL A 52 3.36 0.23 16.45
N THR A 53 3.65 1.12 17.40
CA THR A 53 4.32 2.40 17.12
C THR A 53 5.68 2.15 16.48
N VAL A 54 5.86 2.60 15.23
CA VAL A 54 7.12 2.44 14.49
C VAL A 54 8.10 3.55 14.85
N GLN A 55 7.62 4.77 15.09
CA GLN A 55 8.45 5.94 15.34
C GLN A 55 7.73 6.95 16.23
N THR A 56 8.47 7.57 17.14
CA THR A 56 7.99 8.67 18.00
C THR A 56 8.76 9.94 17.64
N LEU A 57 8.05 11.04 17.37
CA LEU A 57 8.63 12.35 17.07
C LEU A 57 8.42 13.28 18.27
N THR A 58 9.48 13.84 18.81
CA THR A 58 9.46 14.64 20.06
C THR A 58 9.98 16.06 19.85
N ASN A 59 9.78 16.63 18.66
CA ASN A 59 10.34 17.92 18.29
C ASN A 59 9.59 19.13 18.87
N HIS A 60 8.29 18.99 19.11
CA HIS A 60 7.46 20.05 19.67
C HIS A 60 7.42 19.97 21.20
N THR A 61 7.39 21.13 21.85
CA THR A 61 7.29 21.25 23.31
C THR A 61 5.86 21.51 23.80
N ASP A 62 4.99 21.96 22.90
CA ASP A 62 3.56 22.15 23.14
C ASP A 62 2.71 21.17 22.30
N GLU A 63 1.41 21.14 22.53
CA GLU A 63 0.46 20.23 21.90
C GLU A 63 0.44 20.37 20.36
N VAL A 64 0.57 19.24 19.66
CA VAL A 64 0.44 19.19 18.20
C VAL A 64 -1.04 19.06 17.83
N TRP A 65 -1.60 20.10 17.21
CA TRP A 65 -3.00 20.18 16.82
C TRP A 65 -3.26 19.65 15.41
N PHE A 66 -2.26 19.73 14.53
CA PHE A 66 -2.40 19.34 13.14
C PHE A 66 -1.24 18.45 12.69
N CYS A 67 -1.55 17.38 11.96
CA CYS A 67 -0.57 16.57 11.26
C CYS A 67 -1.09 16.19 9.87
N LYS A 68 -0.24 16.32 8.84
CA LYS A 68 -0.60 15.94 7.47
C LYS A 68 0.61 15.42 6.70
N PHE A 69 0.46 14.24 6.11
CA PHE A 69 1.46 13.70 5.19
C PHE A 69 1.45 14.44 3.85
N SER A 70 2.63 14.56 3.24
CA SER A 70 2.74 14.92 1.83
C SER A 70 2.01 13.89 0.96
N PRO A 71 1.47 14.28 -0.22
CA PRO A 71 0.83 13.33 -1.14
C PRO A 71 1.68 12.12 -1.52
N ASP A 72 3.01 12.29 -1.55
CA ASP A 72 4.00 11.24 -1.84
C ASP A 72 4.40 10.42 -0.58
N GLY A 73 3.83 10.72 0.59
CA GLY A 73 4.10 10.02 1.85
C GLY A 73 5.50 10.22 2.45
N THR A 74 6.39 10.95 1.79
CA THR A 74 7.80 11.12 2.21
C THR A 74 8.04 12.14 3.31
N LYS A 75 7.08 13.05 3.55
CA LYS A 75 7.19 14.10 4.58
C LYS A 75 5.91 14.16 5.43
N LEU A 76 6.07 14.55 6.68
CA LEU A 76 4.98 14.83 7.61
C LEU A 76 5.10 16.29 8.07
N ALA A 77 4.05 17.08 7.85
CA ALA A 77 3.94 18.42 8.41
C ALA A 77 3.20 18.33 9.75
N THR A 78 3.76 18.97 10.77
CA THR A 78 3.17 19.10 12.11
C THR A 78 2.93 20.58 12.43
N GLY A 79 1.79 20.87 13.07
CA GLY A 79 1.43 22.20 13.54
C GLY A 79 1.19 22.15 15.04
N SER A 80 2.02 22.88 15.80
CA SER A 80 1.91 23.09 17.24
C SER A 80 1.82 24.59 17.53
N LYS A 81 1.59 24.95 18.79
CA LYS A 81 1.45 26.32 19.28
C LYS A 81 2.81 26.97 19.62
N ASP A 82 3.88 26.18 19.66
CA ASP A 82 5.24 26.61 19.97
C ASP A 82 5.89 27.52 18.91
#